data_AF-A0A928KNN1-F1
#
_entry.id   AF-A0A928KNN1-F1
#
_cell.length_a   1.000
_cell.length_b   1.000
_cell.length_c   1.000
_cell.angle_alpha   90.00
_cell.angle_beta   90.00
_cell.angle_gamma   90.00
#
_symmetry.space_group_name_H-M   'P 1'
#
loop_
_entity.id
_entity.type
_entity.pdbx_description
1 polymer ?
#
loop_
_entity_poly.entity_id
_entity_poly.type
_entity_poly.pdbx_seq_one_letter_code
_entity_poly.pdbx_strand_id
1 'polypeptide(L)'
;MFGDGGFINYNLSYFILVLPVLFISLICQARVKSAYGRFSRVANSRGITGAVAAQMILDFYGITDVRIQQIAGELTDNFNPSTKIISLSSGVYGGTSIAAVGIACHEAGHAAQHAQGYLPIKLRNAVIKPAQIGSAAAVPIAILGYILGLQRLITFGILLYVFIML
;
A
#
# COMPACT_ATOMS: atom_id res chain seq x y z
N MET A 1 39.39 -21.96 22.41
CA MET A 1 38.40 -22.70 21.60
C MET A 1 37.08 -22.72 22.37
N PHE A 2 36.24 -21.71 22.17
CA PHE A 2 34.87 -21.69 22.70
C PHE A 2 33.97 -21.50 21.48
N GLY A 3 33.50 -22.64 20.95
CA GLY A 3 32.79 -22.74 19.69
C GLY A 3 31.35 -22.22 19.77
N ASP A 4 30.99 -21.44 18.76
CA ASP A 4 29.84 -21.61 17.87
C ASP A 4 28.41 -21.71 18.43
N GLY A 5 28.20 -21.61 19.75
CA GLY A 5 26.86 -21.66 20.35
C GLY A 5 26.05 -20.37 20.16
N GLY A 6 26.72 -19.22 20.08
CA GLY A 6 26.04 -17.92 19.88
C GLY A 6 25.49 -17.77 18.47
N PHE A 7 26.36 -17.87 17.46
CA PHE A 7 26.00 -17.68 16.05
C PHE A 7 24.95 -18.70 15.56
N ILE A 8 25.02 -19.97 15.94
CA ILE A 8 24.05 -20.99 15.50
C ILE A 8 22.66 -20.75 16.12
N ASN A 9 22.59 -20.34 17.39
CA ASN A 9 21.31 -19.99 18.03
C ASN A 9 20.68 -18.73 17.40
N TYR A 10 21.48 -17.74 16.99
CA TYR A 10 20.97 -16.59 16.25
C TYR A 10 20.45 -16.97 14.87
N ASN A 11 21.14 -17.86 14.14
CA ASN A 11 20.67 -18.35 12.85
C ASN A 11 19.31 -19.04 12.98
N LEU A 12 19.16 -19.98 13.92
CA LEU A 12 17.89 -20.70 14.10
C LEU A 12 16.75 -19.77 14.57
N SER A 13 17.00 -18.89 15.54
CA SER A 13 16.00 -17.91 16.01
C SER A 13 15.60 -16.91 14.92
N TYR A 14 16.57 -16.45 14.11
CA TYR A 14 16.35 -15.53 13.01
C TYR A 14 15.53 -16.19 11.90
N PHE A 15 15.86 -17.42 11.50
CA PHE A 15 15.05 -18.17 10.54
C PHE A 15 13.63 -18.42 11.06
N ILE A 16 13.46 -18.81 12.33
CA ILE A 16 12.14 -19.02 12.94
C ILE A 16 11.29 -17.74 12.96
N LEU A 17 11.89 -16.55 13.13
CA LEU A 17 11.15 -15.28 13.11
C LEU A 17 10.89 -14.75 11.69
N VAL A 18 11.87 -14.85 10.80
CA VAL A 18 11.82 -14.22 9.47
C VAL A 18 11.06 -15.09 8.45
N LEU A 19 11.20 -16.42 8.49
CA LEU A 19 10.50 -17.31 7.55
C LEU A 19 8.97 -17.09 7.60
N PRO A 20 8.32 -17.14 8.77
CA PRO A 20 6.86 -17.02 8.84
C PRO A 20 6.38 -15.67 8.33
N VAL A 21 7.07 -14.58 8.67
CA VAL A 21 6.74 -13.23 8.21
C VAL A 21 6.85 -13.12 6.69
N LEU A 22 7.91 -13.72 6.11
CA LEU A 22 8.11 -13.74 4.66
C LEU A 22 7.03 -14.58 3.94
N PHE A 23 6.71 -15.77 4.47
CA PHE A 23 5.64 -16.61 3.92
C PHE A 23 4.27 -15.92 3.99
N ILE A 24 3.92 -15.30 5.12
CA ILE A 24 2.66 -14.56 5.26
C ILE A 24 2.60 -13.40 4.26
N SER A 25 3.69 -12.64 4.13
CA SER A 25 3.78 -11.50 3.19
C SER A 25 3.57 -11.93 1.74
N LEU A 26 4.19 -13.04 1.33
CA LEU A 26 4.02 -13.62 -0.01
C LEU A 26 2.59 -14.08 -0.26
N ILE A 27 1.95 -14.75 0.72
CA ILE A 27 0.56 -15.21 0.61
C ILE A 27 -0.39 -14.01 0.49
N CYS A 28 -0.18 -12.96 1.28
CA CYS A 28 -0.97 -11.74 1.21
C CYS A 28 -0.84 -11.05 -0.16
N GLN A 29 0.39 -10.87 -0.66
CA GLN A 29 0.61 -10.31 -1.99
C GLN A 29 -0.05 -11.15 -3.09
N ALA A 30 0.10 -12.48 -3.02
CA ALA A 30 -0.51 -13.39 -3.98
C ALA A 30 -2.04 -13.32 -3.96
N ARG A 31 -2.65 -13.23 -2.77
CA ARG A 31 -4.11 -13.09 -2.62
C ARG A 31 -4.64 -11.77 -3.18
N VAL A 32 -3.97 -10.64 -2.90
CA VAL A 32 -4.35 -9.34 -3.46
C VAL A 32 -4.28 -9.36 -4.98
N LYS A 33 -3.18 -9.87 -5.54
CA LYS A 33 -3.00 -9.99 -6.99
C LYS A 33 -4.05 -10.91 -7.63
N SER A 34 -4.36 -12.03 -6.98
CA SER A 34 -5.38 -12.98 -7.43
C SER A 34 -6.78 -12.38 -7.39
N ALA A 35 -7.14 -11.70 -6.30
CA ALA A 35 -8.44 -11.03 -6.17
C ALA A 35 -8.60 -9.94 -7.24
N TYR A 36 -7.58 -9.09 -7.44
CA TYR A 36 -7.59 -8.09 -8.50
C TYR A 36 -7.80 -8.73 -9.88
N GLY A 37 -7.06 -9.78 -10.21
CA GLY A 37 -7.20 -10.49 -11.49
C GLY A 37 -8.57 -11.17 -11.69
N ARG A 38 -9.23 -11.61 -10.62
CA ARG A 38 -10.58 -12.18 -10.69
C ARG A 38 -11.62 -11.08 -10.90
N PHE A 39 -11.59 -10.01 -10.11
CA PHE A 39 -12.59 -8.95 -10.14
C PHE A 39 -12.40 -7.95 -11.29
N SER A 40 -11.21 -7.88 -11.88
CA SER A 40 -10.98 -7.12 -13.11
C SER A 40 -11.67 -7.73 -14.34
N ARG A 41 -12.03 -9.01 -14.29
CA ARG A 41 -12.75 -9.72 -15.38
C ARG A 41 -14.27 -9.69 -15.23
N VAL A 42 -14.78 -9.27 -14.08
CA VAL A 42 -16.23 -9.20 -13.84
C VAL A 42 -16.71 -7.80 -14.19
N ALA A 43 -17.48 -7.69 -15.27
CA ALA A 43 -18.14 -6.44 -15.65
C ALA A 43 -19.17 -6.02 -14.58
N ASN A 44 -19.28 -4.72 -14.33
CA ASN A 44 -20.31 -4.21 -13.44
C ASN A 44 -21.68 -4.24 -14.13
N SER A 45 -22.74 -4.43 -13.33
CA SER A 45 -24.12 -4.56 -13.82
C SER A 45 -24.68 -3.29 -14.48
N ARG A 46 -24.07 -2.12 -14.25
CA ARG A 46 -24.46 -0.83 -14.83
C ARG A 46 -23.70 -0.47 -16.10
N GLY A 47 -22.69 -1.25 -16.50
CA GLY A 47 -21.84 -0.98 -17.67
C GLY A 47 -21.03 0.32 -17.61
N ILE A 48 -20.95 0.99 -16.46
CA ILE A 48 -20.28 2.29 -16.32
C ILE A 48 -18.76 2.13 -16.24
N THR A 49 -18.00 3.12 -16.69
CA THR A 49 -16.54 3.10 -16.54
C THR A 49 -16.11 3.60 -15.16
N GLY A 50 -14.87 3.30 -14.76
CA GLY A 50 -14.29 3.84 -13.53
C GLY A 50 -14.30 5.38 -13.51
N ALA A 51 -13.98 6.04 -14.62
CA ALA A 51 -14.04 7.50 -14.70
C ALA A 51 -15.46 8.05 -14.42
N VAL A 52 -16.49 7.42 -14.99
CA VAL A 52 -17.89 7.80 -14.77
C VAL A 52 -18.31 7.55 -13.32
N ALA A 53 -17.86 6.45 -12.73
CA ALA A 53 -18.11 6.15 -11.32
C ALA A 53 -17.46 7.17 -10.37
N ALA A 54 -16.20 7.54 -10.61
CA ALA A 54 -15.51 8.57 -9.84
C ALA A 54 -16.21 9.93 -9.96
N GLN A 55 -16.62 10.32 -11.17
CA GLN A 55 -17.36 11.57 -11.39
C GLN A 55 -18.68 11.59 -10.62
N MET A 56 -19.45 10.48 -10.64
CA MET A 56 -20.70 10.39 -9.86
C MET A 56 -20.50 10.59 -8.35
N ILE A 57 -19.38 10.13 -7.79
CA ILE A 57 -19.05 10.35 -6.38
C ILE A 57 -18.71 11.82 -6.12
N LEU A 58 -17.90 12.44 -6.99
CA LEU A 58 -17.58 13.86 -6.87
C LEU A 58 -18.85 14.73 -6.95
N ASP A 59 -19.72 14.45 -7.92
CA ASP A 59 -20.99 15.14 -8.10
C ASP A 59 -21.91 14.98 -6.89
N PHE A 60 -21.98 13.76 -6.32
CA PHE A 60 -22.76 13.48 -5.11
C PHE A 60 -22.30 14.31 -3.90
N TYR A 61 -21.00 14.54 -3.76
CA TYR A 61 -20.45 15.38 -2.69
C TYR A 61 -20.34 16.87 -3.07
N GLY A 62 -20.77 17.27 -4.27
CA GLY A 62 -20.70 18.66 -4.74
C GLY A 62 -19.29 19.16 -5.04
N ILE A 63 -18.36 18.25 -5.36
CA ILE A 63 -16.93 18.54 -5.55
C ILE A 63 -16.67 18.80 -7.03
N THR A 64 -16.35 20.05 -7.38
CA THR A 64 -16.12 20.48 -8.78
C THR A 64 -14.67 20.87 -9.06
N ASP A 65 -13.84 20.96 -8.02
CA ASP A 65 -12.45 21.38 -8.08
C ASP A 65 -11.46 20.21 -8.26
N VAL A 66 -11.96 18.98 -8.31
CA VAL A 66 -11.17 17.77 -8.52
C VAL A 66 -11.27 17.31 -9.97
N ARG A 67 -10.12 17.13 -10.63
CA ARG A 67 -10.04 16.65 -12.02
C ARG A 67 -9.68 15.17 -12.07
N ILE A 68 -10.31 14.43 -12.98
CA ILE A 68 -9.99 13.03 -13.26
C ILE A 68 -9.12 12.99 -14.52
N GLN A 69 -7.97 12.33 -14.46
CA GLN A 69 -7.07 12.14 -15.60
C GLN A 69 -6.73 10.66 -15.79
N GLN A 70 -6.43 10.31 -17.04
CA GLN A 70 -5.93 8.99 -17.38
C GLN A 70 -4.40 8.99 -17.37
N ILE A 71 -3.79 7.99 -16.73
CA ILE A 71 -2.34 7.76 -16.73
C ILE A 71 -2.00 6.38 -17.33
N ALA A 72 -0.80 6.26 -17.89
CA ALA A 72 -0.27 4.98 -18.34
C ALA A 72 0.22 4.15 -17.15
N GLY A 73 0.00 2.84 -17.21
CA GLY A 73 0.39 1.87 -16.17
C GLY A 73 -0.77 0.98 -15.73
N GLU A 74 -0.50 0.06 -14.81
CA GLU A 74 -1.51 -0.75 -14.11
C GLU A 74 -1.35 -0.54 -12.60
N LEU A 75 -2.47 -0.40 -11.87
CA LEU A 75 -2.49 -0.28 -10.40
C LEU A 75 -1.69 0.94 -9.86
N THR A 76 -1.54 1.99 -10.67
CA THR A 76 -0.88 3.25 -10.30
C THR A 76 -1.88 4.34 -9.91
N ASP A 77 -3.14 3.95 -9.67
CA ASP A 77 -4.25 4.84 -9.36
C ASP A 77 -4.02 5.59 -8.05
N ASN A 78 -4.20 6.92 -8.06
CA ASN A 78 -4.04 7.74 -6.86
C ASN A 78 -4.76 9.08 -6.96
N PHE A 79 -5.24 9.57 -5.81
CA PHE A 79 -5.63 10.95 -5.60
C PHE A 79 -4.50 11.79 -4.98
N ASN A 80 -4.17 12.92 -5.62
CA ASN A 80 -3.24 13.90 -5.07
C ASN A 80 -4.00 15.09 -4.43
N PRO A 81 -3.96 15.25 -3.10
CA PRO A 81 -4.67 16.33 -2.41
C PRO A 81 -4.10 17.73 -2.70
N SER A 82 -2.83 17.85 -3.05
CA SER A 82 -2.20 19.14 -3.34
C SER A 82 -2.61 19.69 -4.70
N THR A 83 -2.71 18.83 -5.71
CA THR A 83 -3.11 19.22 -7.07
C THR A 83 -4.60 19.04 -7.33
N LYS A 84 -5.31 18.33 -6.45
CA LYS A 84 -6.72 17.93 -6.58
C LYS A 84 -6.98 17.17 -7.88
N ILE A 85 -6.12 16.20 -8.15
CA ILE A 85 -6.21 15.36 -9.35
C ILE A 85 -6.34 13.90 -8.95
N ILE A 86 -7.34 13.22 -9.49
CA ILE A 86 -7.48 11.76 -9.46
C ILE A 86 -6.81 11.23 -10.73
N SER A 87 -5.71 10.49 -10.56
CA SER A 87 -5.04 9.79 -11.65
C SER A 87 -5.51 8.35 -11.68
N LEU A 88 -6.17 7.94 -12.76
CA LEU A 88 -6.60 6.56 -12.97
C LEU A 88 -5.78 5.91 -14.08
N SER A 89 -5.30 4.70 -13.84
CA SER A 89 -4.66 3.84 -14.83
C SER A 89 -5.60 3.57 -16.00
N SER A 90 -5.05 3.30 -17.19
CA SER A 90 -5.84 3.11 -18.41
C SER A 90 -6.91 2.01 -18.26
N GLY A 91 -6.56 0.90 -17.59
CA GLY A 91 -7.46 -0.21 -17.31
C GLY A 91 -8.59 0.14 -16.32
N VAL A 92 -8.41 1.15 -15.48
CA VAL A 92 -9.41 1.62 -14.50
C VAL A 92 -10.26 2.75 -15.09
N TYR A 93 -9.63 3.73 -15.75
CA TYR A 93 -10.31 4.89 -16.32
C TYR A 93 -11.41 4.48 -17.32
N GLY A 94 -11.04 3.61 -18.27
CA GLY A 94 -11.97 3.07 -19.28
C GLY A 94 -12.58 1.72 -18.91
N GLY A 95 -12.14 1.09 -17.82
CA GLY A 95 -12.61 -0.23 -17.42
C GLY A 95 -14.02 -0.22 -16.87
N THR A 96 -14.83 -1.18 -17.29
CA THR A 96 -16.20 -1.40 -16.78
C THR A 96 -16.25 -2.52 -15.73
N SER A 97 -15.11 -3.02 -15.27
CA SER A 97 -15.07 -4.09 -14.28
C SER A 97 -15.40 -3.58 -12.87
N ILE A 98 -15.84 -4.50 -12.00
CA ILE A 98 -16.11 -4.19 -10.58
C ILE A 98 -14.83 -3.67 -9.90
N ALA A 99 -13.66 -4.23 -10.25
CA ALA A 99 -12.38 -3.73 -9.73
C ALA A 99 -12.09 -2.30 -10.21
N ALA A 100 -12.29 -2.00 -11.49
CA ALA A 100 -12.07 -0.65 -12.04
C ALA A 100 -12.99 0.38 -11.37
N VAL A 101 -14.28 0.08 -11.27
CA VAL A 101 -15.24 0.95 -10.57
C VAL A 101 -14.88 1.09 -9.09
N GLY A 102 -14.51 0.00 -8.42
CA GLY A 102 -14.13 0.01 -7.01
C GLY A 102 -12.90 0.88 -6.73
N ILE A 103 -11.86 0.77 -7.55
CA ILE A 103 -10.63 1.59 -7.42
C ILE A 103 -10.95 3.06 -7.68
N ALA A 104 -11.68 3.37 -8.76
CA ALA A 104 -12.04 4.75 -9.07
C ALA A 104 -12.90 5.40 -7.97
N CYS A 105 -13.87 4.66 -7.42
CA CYS A 105 -14.66 5.12 -6.26
C CYS A 105 -13.81 5.28 -5.00
N HIS A 106 -12.82 4.41 -4.77
CA HIS A 106 -11.90 4.53 -3.64
C HIS A 106 -11.11 5.84 -3.69
N GLU A 107 -10.55 6.17 -4.86
CA GLU A 107 -9.81 7.42 -5.06
C GLU A 107 -10.70 8.66 -5.01
N ALA A 108 -11.92 8.59 -5.56
CA ALA A 108 -12.92 9.65 -5.41
C ALA A 108 -13.36 9.81 -3.94
N GLY A 109 -13.36 8.73 -3.16
CA GLY A 109 -13.56 8.76 -1.72
C GLY A 109 -12.47 9.52 -0.97
N HIS A 110 -11.20 9.33 -1.33
CA HIS A 110 -10.09 10.14 -0.79
C HIS A 110 -10.26 11.63 -1.11
N ALA A 111 -10.70 11.94 -2.33
CA ALA A 111 -11.01 13.30 -2.73
C ALA A 111 -12.16 13.90 -1.91
N ALA A 112 -13.23 13.14 -1.69
CA ALA A 112 -14.37 13.57 -0.86
C ALA A 112 -14.00 13.80 0.59
N GLN A 113 -13.23 12.88 1.18
CA GLN A 113 -12.75 13.02 2.55
C GLN A 113 -11.81 14.22 2.69
N HIS A 114 -10.99 14.51 1.67
CA HIS A 114 -10.16 15.71 1.64
C HIS A 114 -10.99 16.99 1.57
N ALA A 115 -11.99 17.05 0.69
CA ALA A 115 -12.89 18.19 0.53
C ALA A 115 -13.69 18.50 1.81
N GLN A 116 -14.10 17.46 2.56
CA GLN A 116 -14.77 17.61 3.84
C GLN A 116 -13.83 17.90 5.02
N GLY A 117 -12.51 17.91 4.80
CA GLY A 117 -11.53 18.18 5.85
C GLY A 117 -11.41 17.06 6.90
N TYR A 118 -11.68 15.81 6.53
CA TYR A 118 -11.78 14.67 7.45
C TYR A 118 -10.49 14.47 8.27
N LEU A 119 -10.53 14.83 9.56
CA LEU A 119 -9.40 14.81 10.51
C LEU A 119 -8.67 13.46 10.63
N PRO A 120 -9.36 12.30 10.63
CA PRO A 120 -8.69 10.99 10.73
C PRO A 120 -7.67 10.70 9.62
N ILE A 121 -7.86 11.24 8.42
CA ILE A 121 -6.93 11.03 7.30
C ILE A 121 -5.67 11.88 7.44
N LYS A 122 -5.77 13.08 7.98
CA LYS A 122 -4.60 13.91 8.27
C LYS A 122 -3.71 13.26 9.32
N LEU A 123 -4.31 12.70 10.37
CA LEU A 123 -3.61 11.91 11.38
C LEU A 123 -2.99 10.65 10.79
N ARG A 124 -3.75 9.87 10.02
CA ARG A 124 -3.25 8.66 9.36
C ARG A 124 -2.08 8.96 8.40
N ASN A 125 -2.18 9.98 7.56
CA ASN A 125 -1.11 10.36 6.63
C ASN A 125 0.14 10.92 7.32
N ALA A 126 -0.01 11.55 8.48
CA ALA A 126 1.13 12.00 9.28
C ALA A 126 1.91 10.82 9.89
N VAL A 127 1.23 9.72 10.24
CA VAL A 127 1.84 8.52 10.81
C VAL A 127 2.41 7.59 9.72
N ILE A 128 1.71 7.43 8.58
CA ILE A 128 2.13 6.51 7.50
C ILE A 128 3.41 6.96 6.80
N LYS A 129 3.63 8.28 6.62
CA LYS A 129 4.84 8.79 5.93
C LYS A 129 6.15 8.41 6.65
N PRO A 130 6.32 8.65 7.96
CA PRO A 130 7.50 8.16 8.69
C PRO A 130 7.59 6.63 8.71
N ALA A 131 6.45 5.94 8.84
CA ALA A 131 6.38 4.49 8.83
C ALA A 131 6.90 3.88 7.51
N GLN A 132 6.53 4.43 6.35
CA GLN A 132 7.00 3.93 5.04
C GLN A 132 8.50 4.14 4.85
N ILE A 133 9.06 5.27 5.29
CA ILE A 133 10.50 5.54 5.24
C ILE A 133 11.25 4.56 6.15
N GLY A 134 10.76 4.34 7.37
CA GLY A 134 11.33 3.37 8.31
C GLY A 134 11.26 1.94 7.78
N SER A 135 10.14 1.53 7.18
CA SER A 135 9.98 0.18 6.63
C SER A 135 10.87 -0.07 5.40
N ALA A 136 11.01 0.91 4.51
CA ALA A 136 11.92 0.82 3.36
C ALA A 136 13.40 0.81 3.77
N ALA A 137 13.76 1.52 4.85
CA ALA A 137 15.13 1.56 5.37
C ALA A 137 15.46 0.36 6.27
N ALA A 138 14.47 -0.28 6.89
CA ALA A 138 14.67 -1.39 7.82
C ALA A 138 15.32 -2.62 7.16
N VAL A 139 14.92 -2.97 5.93
CA VAL A 139 15.47 -4.13 5.21
C VAL A 139 16.96 -3.95 4.85
N PRO A 140 17.39 -2.83 4.23
CA PRO A 140 18.81 -2.55 4.01
C PRO A 140 19.63 -2.48 5.31
N ILE A 141 19.10 -1.85 6.36
CA ILE A 141 19.80 -1.71 7.64
C ILE A 141 19.97 -3.06 8.34
N ALA A 142 18.97 -3.95 8.27
CA ALA A 142 19.07 -5.31 8.80
C ALA A 142 20.12 -6.14 8.05
N ILE A 143 20.17 -6.04 6.72
CA ILE A 143 21.19 -6.70 5.88
C ILE A 143 22.59 -6.14 6.19
N LEU A 144 22.74 -4.82 6.32
CA LEU A 144 24.01 -4.18 6.66
C LEU A 144 24.47 -4.55 8.07
N GLY A 145 23.56 -4.60 9.04
CA GLY A 145 23.84 -5.03 10.41
C GLY A 145 24.29 -6.50 10.49
N TYR A 146 23.74 -7.36 9.63
CA TYR A 146 24.18 -8.75 9.48
C TYR A 146 25.60 -8.85 8.91
N ILE A 147 25.93 -8.08 7.87
CA ILE A 147 27.27 -8.05 7.26
C ILE A 147 28.33 -7.51 8.24
N LEU A 148 27.97 -6.49 9.04
CA LEU A 148 28.87 -5.85 10.00
C LEU A 148 28.95 -6.56 11.36
N GLY A 149 28.16 -7.62 11.59
CA GLY A 149 28.12 -8.35 12.88
C GLY A 149 27.61 -7.51 14.07
N LEU A 150 26.93 -6.39 13.82
CA LEU A 150 26.48 -5.43 14.83
C LEU A 150 25.11 -5.83 15.38
N GLN A 151 25.12 -6.73 16.35
CA GLN A 151 23.91 -7.35 16.90
C GLN A 151 22.88 -6.37 17.48
N ARG A 152 23.33 -5.25 18.05
CA ARG A 152 22.44 -4.19 18.57
C ARG A 152 21.64 -3.48 17.48
N LEU A 153 22.19 -3.38 16.27
CA LEU A 153 21.54 -2.71 15.14
C LEU A 153 20.44 -3.58 14.52
N ILE A 154 20.63 -4.91 14.51
CA ILE A 154 19.66 -5.88 14.01
C ILE A 154 18.42 -5.91 14.91
N THR A 155 18.58 -6.01 16.24
CA THR A 155 17.44 -6.00 17.18
C THR A 155 16.68 -4.69 17.12
N PHE A 156 17.38 -3.56 16.99
CA PHE A 156 16.74 -2.25 16.83
C PHE A 156 15.97 -2.14 15.51
N GLY A 157 16.53 -2.63 14.40
CA GLY A 157 15.85 -2.66 13.10
C GLY A 157 14.59 -3.53 13.09
N ILE A 158 14.62 -4.70 13.75
CA ILE A 158 13.45 -5.59 13.87
C ILE A 158 12.36 -4.96 14.74
N LEU A 159 12.72 -4.38 15.90
CA LEU A 159 11.76 -3.69 16.77
C LEU A 159 11.10 -2.51 16.08
N LEU A 160 11.88 -1.70 15.36
CA LEU A 160 11.38 -0.58 14.57
C LEU A 160 10.42 -1.07 13.48
N TYR A 161 10.76 -2.16 12.78
CA TYR A 161 9.90 -2.75 11.75
C TYR A 161 8.57 -3.25 12.30
N VAL A 162 8.57 -3.98 13.42
CA VAL A 162 7.36 -4.49 14.07
C VAL A 162 6.47 -3.35 14.56
N PHE A 163 7.04 -2.32 15.20
CA PHE A 163 6.28 -1.15 15.67
C PHE A 163 5.62 -0.37 14.53
N ILE A 164 6.25 -0.35 13.35
CA ILE A 164 5.76 0.34 12.15
C ILE A 164 4.67 -0.47 11.41
N MET A 165 4.72 -1.80 11.50
CA MET A 165 3.82 -2.72 10.79
C MET A 165 2.51 -3.00 11.55
N LEU A 166 2.43 -2.68 12.84
CA LEU A 166 1.28 -2.92 13.73
C LEU A 166 0.37 -1.68 13.81
#